data_AF-A0A4Z2D7W5-F1
#
_entry.id   AF-A0A4Z2D7W5-F1
#
_cell.length_a   1.000
_cell.length_b   1.000
_cell.length_c   1.000
_cell.angle_alpha   90.00
_cell.angle_beta   90.00
_cell.angle_gamma   90.00
#
_symmetry.space_group_name_H-M   'P 1'
#
loop_
_entity.id
_entity.type
_entity.pdbx_description
1 polymer ?
#
loop_
_entity_poly.entity_id
_entity_poly.type
_entity_poly.pdbx_seq_one_letter_code
_entity_poly.pdbx_strand_id
1 'polypeptide(L)'
;MVGAFPVFKLGALAIKQIGKPLANYLKRKAKTNTFFRNYVCLPPAQLYHLWETRLKLKLLGLEKPKEIMKLSEDSAVDLGAEVLGEIIIFVVGATCLLLEYRRQVRKENHKENCIQNTLDQLTSQLNELMTIVEIQDAKVRELTKAVATSSPEHSH
;
A
#
# COMPACT_ATOMS: atom_id res chain seq x y z
N MET A 1 -2.08 -14.49 -15.39
CA MET A 1 -2.92 -13.61 -14.55
C MET A 1 -3.95 -14.47 -13.79
N VAL A 2 -3.49 -15.31 -12.86
CA VAL A 2 -4.34 -16.28 -12.13
C VAL A 2 -3.93 -16.15 -10.66
N GLY A 3 -4.70 -15.39 -9.89
CA GLY A 3 -4.39 -15.10 -8.48
C GLY A 3 -5.27 -14.01 -7.88
N ALA A 4 -5.78 -13.07 -8.70
CA ALA A 4 -6.67 -12.02 -8.23
C ALA A 4 -8.08 -12.53 -7.86
N PHE A 5 -8.62 -13.50 -8.60
CA PHE A 5 -9.98 -14.00 -8.39
C PHE A 5 -10.17 -14.81 -7.09
N PRO A 6 -9.25 -15.72 -6.70
CA PRO A 6 -9.36 -16.45 -5.43
C PRO A 6 -9.15 -15.54 -4.20
N VAL A 7 -8.13 -14.66 -4.23
CA VAL A 7 -7.81 -13.78 -3.09
C VAL A 7 -8.94 -12.77 -2.85
N PHE A 8 -9.47 -12.16 -3.90
CA PHE A 8 -10.60 -11.24 -3.78
C PHE A 8 -11.86 -11.93 -3.22
N LYS A 9 -12.18 -13.13 -3.72
CA LYS A 9 -13.35 -13.89 -3.26
C LYS A 9 -13.19 -14.35 -1.80
N LEU A 10 -12.00 -14.78 -1.41
CA LEU A 10 -11.68 -15.14 -0.02
C LEU A 10 -11.73 -13.92 0.91
N GLY A 11 -11.19 -12.77 0.49
CA GLY A 11 -11.28 -11.51 1.23
C GLY A 11 -12.73 -11.06 1.43
N ALA A 12 -13.54 -11.10 0.37
CA ALA A 12 -14.97 -10.75 0.45
C ALA A 12 -15.76 -11.70 1.37
N LEU A 13 -15.42 -12.99 1.37
CA LEU A 13 -16.03 -13.97 2.28
C LEU A 13 -15.59 -13.75 3.74
N ALA A 14 -14.31 -13.46 3.98
CA ALA A 14 -13.77 -13.18 5.31
C ALA A 14 -14.42 -11.93 5.93
N ILE A 15 -14.59 -10.87 5.14
CA ILE A 15 -15.31 -9.65 5.58
C ILE A 15 -16.75 -10.01 6.00
N LYS A 16 -17.46 -10.82 5.20
CA LYS A 16 -18.81 -11.28 5.56
C LYS A 16 -18.86 -12.17 6.81
N GLN A 17 -17.86 -13.04 6.98
CA GLN A 17 -17.79 -13.96 8.13
C GLN A 17 -17.43 -13.26 9.43
N ILE A 18 -16.65 -12.18 9.39
CA ILE A 18 -16.29 -11.41 10.59
C ILE A 18 -17.34 -10.30 10.86
N GLY A 19 -17.92 -9.72 9.81
CA GLY A 19 -18.91 -8.64 9.91
C GLY A 19 -20.18 -9.06 10.64
N LYS A 20 -20.75 -10.22 10.27
CA LYS A 20 -21.98 -10.73 10.91
C LYS A 20 -21.86 -10.99 12.42
N PRO A 21 -20.86 -11.74 12.93
CA PRO A 21 -20.74 -11.96 14.37
C PRO A 21 -20.41 -10.67 15.13
N LEU A 22 -19.63 -9.76 14.52
CA LEU A 22 -19.32 -8.46 15.13
C LEU A 22 -20.58 -7.58 15.23
N ALA A 23 -21.37 -7.48 14.16
CA ALA A 23 -22.64 -6.76 14.17
C ALA A 23 -23.61 -7.34 15.22
N ASN A 24 -23.74 -8.68 15.28
CA ASN A 24 -24.57 -9.34 16.29
C ASN A 24 -24.10 -9.08 17.73
N TYR A 25 -22.78 -9.01 17.94
CA TYR A 25 -22.22 -8.63 19.23
C TYR A 25 -22.55 -7.17 19.60
N LEU A 26 -22.38 -6.25 18.66
CA LEU A 26 -22.70 -4.83 18.83
C LEU A 26 -24.20 -4.62 19.10
N LYS A 27 -25.08 -5.35 18.40
CA LYS A 27 -26.53 -5.34 18.66
C LYS A 27 -26.87 -5.78 20.07
N ARG A 28 -26.29 -6.89 20.54
CA ARG A 28 -26.47 -7.36 21.93
C ARG A 28 -26.02 -6.31 22.94
N LYS A 29 -24.89 -5.65 22.68
CA LYS A 29 -24.33 -4.61 23.55
C LYS A 29 -25.17 -3.32 23.56
N ALA A 30 -25.78 -2.98 22.43
CA ALA A 30 -26.71 -1.84 22.34
C ALA A 30 -28.03 -2.11 23.08
N LYS A 31 -28.50 -3.36 23.14
CA LYS A 31 -29.69 -3.73 23.92
C LYS A 31 -29.44 -3.73 25.43
N THR A 32 -28.22 -4.06 25.87
CA THR A 32 -27.87 -4.07 27.30
C THR A 32 -27.43 -2.71 27.83
N ASN A 33 -26.91 -1.83 26.98
CA ASN A 33 -26.39 -0.53 27.39
C ASN A 33 -26.99 0.63 26.57
N THR A 34 -27.85 1.42 27.21
CA THR A 34 -28.51 2.59 26.63
C THR A 34 -27.54 3.70 26.23
N PHE A 35 -26.40 3.83 26.91
CA PHE A 35 -25.35 4.77 26.51
C PHE A 35 -24.75 4.35 25.17
N PHE A 36 -24.40 3.06 25.04
CA PHE A 36 -23.84 2.52 23.80
C PHE A 36 -24.83 2.66 22.64
N ARG A 37 -26.11 2.39 22.90
CA ARG A 37 -27.20 2.62 21.95
C ARG A 37 -27.22 4.06 21.43
N ASN A 38 -27.37 5.03 22.34
CA ASN A 38 -27.60 6.43 21.96
C ASN A 38 -26.37 7.16 21.42
N TYR A 39 -25.16 6.82 21.91
CA TYR A 39 -23.94 7.53 21.54
C TYR A 39 -23.09 6.82 20.49
N VAL A 40 -23.22 5.49 20.35
CA VAL A 40 -22.38 4.72 19.43
C VAL A 40 -23.19 4.21 18.24
N CYS A 41 -24.34 3.55 18.44
CA CYS A 41 -25.10 2.95 17.34
C CYS A 41 -26.04 3.93 16.62
N LEU A 42 -26.77 4.79 17.35
CA LEU A 42 -27.75 5.69 16.74
C LEU A 42 -27.13 6.79 15.84
N PRO A 43 -26.02 7.46 16.21
CA PRO A 43 -25.47 8.53 15.39
C PRO A 43 -25.06 8.09 13.97
N PRO A 44 -24.30 7.00 13.77
CA PRO A 44 -23.96 6.53 12.43
C PRO A 44 -25.20 6.03 11.67
N ALA A 45 -26.18 5.41 12.34
CA ALA A 45 -27.42 4.97 11.69
C ALA A 45 -28.23 6.17 11.14
N GLN A 46 -28.37 7.22 11.95
CA GLN A 46 -29.07 8.44 11.53
C GLN A 46 -28.30 9.17 10.43
N LEU A 47 -26.97 9.29 10.55
CA LEU A 47 -26.14 9.87 9.50
C LEU A 47 -26.25 9.12 8.18
N TYR A 48 -26.24 7.78 8.21
CA TYR A 48 -26.41 6.95 7.02
C TYR A 48 -27.76 7.21 6.35
N HIS A 49 -28.85 7.21 7.12
CA HIS A 49 -30.19 7.48 6.59
C HIS A 49 -30.31 8.91 6.03
N LEU A 50 -29.72 9.91 6.69
CA LEU A 50 -29.68 11.30 6.21
C LEU A 50 -28.88 11.40 4.90
N TRP A 51 -27.75 10.71 4.80
CA TRP A 51 -26.93 10.68 3.59
C TRP A 51 -27.67 10.00 2.45
N GLU A 52 -28.23 8.83 2.70
CA GLU A 52 -28.95 8.04 1.71
C GLU A 52 -30.16 8.81 1.14
N THR A 53 -30.97 9.39 2.01
CA THR A 53 -32.14 10.20 1.61
C THR A 53 -31.71 11.44 0.83
N ARG A 54 -30.68 12.16 1.28
CA ARG A 54 -30.15 13.32 0.55
C ARG A 54 -29.57 12.95 -0.82
N LEU A 55 -28.83 11.85 -0.91
CA LEU A 55 -28.25 11.37 -2.17
C LEU A 55 -29.36 10.98 -3.16
N LYS A 56 -30.36 10.21 -2.73
CA LYS A 56 -31.51 9.83 -3.55
C LYS A 56 -32.26 11.05 -4.07
N LEU A 57 -32.52 12.04 -3.22
CA LEU A 57 -33.23 13.26 -3.62
C LEU A 57 -32.40 14.11 -4.59
N LYS A 58 -31.07 14.22 -4.36
CA LYS A 58 -30.16 14.94 -5.26
C LYS A 58 -30.05 14.25 -6.63
N LEU A 59 -30.01 12.92 -6.66
CA LEU A 59 -29.99 12.14 -7.91
C LEU A 59 -31.31 12.26 -8.69
N LEU A 60 -32.43 12.30 -7.99
CA LEU A 60 -33.77 12.41 -8.59
C LEU A 60 -34.20 13.86 -8.86
N GLY A 61 -33.38 14.86 -8.52
CA GLY A 61 -33.69 16.27 -8.71
C GLY A 61 -34.86 16.79 -7.86
N LEU A 62 -35.22 16.07 -6.79
CA LEU A 62 -36.34 16.41 -5.91
C LEU A 62 -35.91 17.39 -4.82
N GLU A 63 -36.79 18.33 -4.46
CA GLU A 63 -36.53 19.31 -3.40
C GLU A 63 -36.49 18.67 -1.99
N LYS A 64 -35.84 19.39 -1.06
CA LYS A 64 -35.44 18.92 0.28
C LYS A 64 -36.59 18.23 1.04
N PRO A 65 -36.33 17.13 1.75
CA PRO A 65 -37.35 16.42 2.51
C PRO A 65 -37.75 17.26 3.73
N LYS A 66 -39.06 17.50 3.90
CA LYS A 66 -39.63 18.39 4.94
C LYS A 66 -39.59 17.79 6.35
N GLU A 67 -39.51 16.47 6.47
CA GLU A 67 -39.27 15.77 7.74
C GLU A 67 -38.70 14.39 7.44
N ILE A 68 -37.44 14.17 7.80
CA ILE A 68 -36.84 12.84 7.72
C ILE A 68 -37.31 12.09 8.96
N MET A 69 -38.34 11.26 8.80
CA MET A 69 -38.88 10.43 9.88
C MET A 69 -37.72 9.63 10.49
N LYS A 70 -37.42 9.90 11.77
CA LYS A 70 -36.38 9.19 12.49
C LYS A 70 -36.76 7.70 12.49
N LEU A 71 -35.82 6.84 12.11
CA LEU A 71 -36.04 5.39 12.15
C LEU A 71 -36.52 4.97 13.54
N SER A 72 -37.41 3.97 13.59
CA SER A 72 -37.77 3.32 14.84
C SER A 72 -36.48 2.89 15.56
N GLU A 73 -36.51 3.10 16.87
CA GLU A 73 -35.36 3.09 17.75
C GLU A 73 -34.64 1.72 17.75
N ASP A 74 -35.36 0.63 17.41
CA ASP A 74 -34.81 -0.70 17.22
C ASP A 74 -34.15 -0.91 15.85
N SER A 75 -34.79 -0.40 14.77
CA SER A 75 -34.22 -0.48 13.42
C SER A 75 -32.95 0.36 13.28
N ALA A 76 -32.86 1.49 13.98
CA ALA A 76 -31.66 2.31 14.02
C ALA A 76 -30.48 1.58 14.70
N VAL A 77 -30.77 0.77 15.73
CA VAL A 77 -29.74 -0.04 16.39
C VAL A 77 -29.24 -1.15 15.47
N ASP A 78 -30.15 -1.81 14.75
CA ASP A 78 -29.79 -2.87 13.81
C ASP A 78 -28.90 -2.36 12.68
N LEU A 79 -29.30 -1.25 12.04
CA LEU A 79 -28.53 -0.62 10.96
C LEU A 79 -27.20 -0.06 11.48
N GLY A 80 -27.23 0.61 12.64
CA GLY A 80 -26.04 1.22 13.24
C GLY A 80 -24.98 0.19 13.59
N ALA A 81 -25.38 -0.96 14.14
CA ALA A 81 -24.46 -2.04 14.49
C ALA A 81 -23.84 -2.73 13.26
N GLU A 82 -24.59 -2.87 12.16
CA GLU A 82 -24.10 -3.42 10.90
C GLU A 82 -23.05 -2.49 10.28
N VAL A 83 -23.39 -1.20 10.13
CA VAL A 83 -22.48 -0.16 9.61
C VAL A 83 -21.23 -0.03 10.48
N LEU A 84 -21.35 -0.01 11.80
CA LEU A 84 -20.20 0.02 12.71
C LEU A 84 -19.30 -1.20 12.56
N GLY A 85 -19.89 -2.40 12.43
CA GLY A 85 -19.13 -3.63 12.24
C GLY A 85 -18.28 -3.57 10.97
N GLU A 86 -18.86 -3.10 9.86
CA GLU A 86 -18.15 -2.93 8.60
C GLU A 86 -17.05 -1.87 8.69
N ILE A 87 -17.32 -0.73 9.31
CA ILE A 87 -16.33 0.34 9.51
C ILE A 87 -15.14 -0.17 10.33
N ILE A 88 -15.38 -0.90 11.42
CA ILE A 88 -14.31 -1.42 12.28
C ILE A 88 -13.39 -2.37 11.48
N ILE A 89 -13.98 -3.32 10.74
CA ILE A 89 -13.23 -4.28 9.93
C ILE A 89 -12.44 -3.55 8.85
N PHE A 90 -13.07 -2.57 8.19
CA PHE A 90 -12.42 -1.78 7.14
C PHE A 90 -11.26 -0.95 7.68
N VAL A 91 -11.42 -0.27 8.81
CA VAL A 91 -10.36 0.54 9.43
C VAL A 91 -9.19 -0.33 9.88
N VAL A 92 -9.46 -1.48 10.51
CA VAL A 92 -8.40 -2.41 10.92
C VAL A 92 -7.67 -2.97 9.69
N GLY A 93 -8.40 -3.39 8.66
CA GLY A 93 -7.82 -3.89 7.41
C GLY A 93 -7.00 -2.83 6.67
N ALA A 94 -7.53 -1.61 6.52
CA ALA A 94 -6.85 -0.49 5.89
C ALA A 94 -5.58 -0.09 6.68
N THR A 95 -5.66 -0.06 8.01
CA THR A 95 -4.51 0.22 8.86
C THR A 95 -3.43 -0.85 8.70
N CYS A 96 -3.81 -2.13 8.72
CA CYS A 96 -2.87 -3.23 8.50
C CYS A 96 -2.18 -3.12 7.13
N LEU A 97 -2.97 -2.89 6.07
CA LEU A 97 -2.45 -2.73 4.70
C LEU A 97 -1.50 -1.54 4.59
N LEU A 98 -1.85 -0.39 5.18
CA LEU A 98 -0.97 0.79 5.20
C LEU A 98 0.34 0.51 5.94
N LEU A 99 0.29 -0.21 7.07
CA LEU A 99 1.49 -0.59 7.82
C LEU A 99 2.36 -1.57 7.04
N GLU A 100 1.77 -2.57 6.40
CA GLU A 100 2.48 -3.52 5.55
C GLU A 100 3.10 -2.83 4.34
N TYR A 101 2.36 -1.94 3.67
CA TYR A 101 2.86 -1.13 2.57
C TYR A 101 4.06 -0.28 3.01
N ARG A 102 3.95 0.44 4.14
CA ARG A 102 5.07 1.22 4.70
C ARG A 102 6.27 0.33 5.03
N ARG A 103 6.03 -0.88 5.57
CA ARG A 103 7.09 -1.86 5.85
C ARG A 103 7.75 -2.36 4.57
N GLN A 104 6.98 -2.59 3.52
CA GLN A 104 7.44 -3.10 2.24
C GLN A 104 8.30 -2.08 1.49
N VAL A 105 7.85 -0.83 1.41
CA VAL A 105 8.63 0.27 0.80
C VAL A 105 9.99 0.42 1.48
N ARG A 106 10.07 0.33 2.81
CA ARG A 106 11.35 0.40 3.53
C ARG A 106 12.30 -0.76 3.15
N LYS A 107 11.75 -1.95 2.91
CA LYS A 107 12.54 -3.13 2.51
C LYS A 107 13.00 -3.04 1.06
N GLU A 108 12.14 -2.55 0.17
CA GLU A 108 12.45 -2.34 -1.25
C GLU A 108 13.55 -1.30 -1.43
N ASN A 109 13.46 -0.15 -0.74
CA ASN A 109 14.49 0.90 -0.78
C ASN A 109 15.87 0.37 -0.35
N HIS A 110 15.93 -0.50 0.68
CA HIS A 110 17.20 -1.09 1.12
C HIS A 110 17.79 -2.04 0.07
N LYS A 111 16.94 -2.82 -0.60
CA LYS A 111 17.36 -3.70 -1.70
C LYS A 111 17.86 -2.90 -2.89
N GLU A 112 17.16 -1.83 -3.25
CA GLU A 112 17.53 -0.92 -4.33
C GLU A 112 18.87 -0.25 -4.06
N ASN A 113 19.09 0.28 -2.85
CA ASN A 113 20.38 0.86 -2.45
C ASN A 113 21.53 -0.17 -2.50
N CYS A 114 21.29 -1.41 -2.10
CA CYS A 114 22.30 -2.48 -2.17
C CYS A 114 22.68 -2.80 -3.61
N ILE A 115 21.69 -2.90 -4.49
CA ILE A 115 21.91 -3.12 -5.93
C ILE A 115 22.67 -1.94 -6.53
N GLN A 116 22.28 -0.70 -6.20
CA GLN A 116 22.94 0.51 -6.69
C GLN A 116 24.42 0.56 -6.28
N ASN A 117 24.72 0.30 -5.02
CA ASN A 117 26.11 0.22 -4.53
C ASN A 117 26.93 -0.85 -5.28
N THR A 118 26.31 -1.99 -5.62
CA THR A 118 26.99 -3.05 -6.37
C THR A 118 27.30 -2.61 -7.80
N LEU A 119 26.38 -1.89 -8.46
CA LEU A 119 26.62 -1.33 -9.79
C LEU A 119 27.72 -0.26 -9.76
N ASP A 120 27.73 0.60 -8.74
CA ASP A 120 28.74 1.65 -8.58
C ASP A 120 30.14 1.03 -8.35
N GLN A 121 30.22 -0.06 -7.58
CA GLN A 121 31.45 -0.82 -7.39
C GLN A 121 31.96 -1.44 -8.69
N LEU A 122 31.09 -2.12 -9.44
CA LEU A 122 31.45 -2.71 -10.73
C LEU A 122 31.93 -1.66 -11.73
N THR A 123 31.24 -0.52 -11.78
CA THR A 123 31.62 0.61 -12.66
C THR A 123 32.99 1.17 -12.27
N SER A 124 33.26 1.29 -10.97
CA SER A 124 34.55 1.76 -10.46
C SER A 124 35.69 0.79 -10.81
N GLN A 125 35.47 -0.52 -10.67
CA GLN A 125 36.43 -1.55 -11.06
C GLN A 125 36.71 -1.57 -12.56
N LEU A 126 35.68 -1.35 -13.40
CA LEU A 126 35.86 -1.21 -14.84
C LEU A 126 36.73 0.00 -15.19
N ASN A 127 36.48 1.15 -14.56
CA ASN A 127 37.28 2.36 -14.78
C ASN A 127 38.73 2.16 -14.35
N GLU A 128 38.97 1.54 -13.20
CA GLU A 128 40.33 1.23 -12.73
C GLU A 128 41.06 0.28 -13.69
N LEU A 129 40.37 -0.78 -14.14
CA LEU A 129 40.94 -1.71 -15.11
C LEU A 129 41.27 -1.00 -16.43
N MET A 130 40.39 -0.11 -16.90
CA MET A 130 40.63 0.70 -18.10
C MET A 130 41.87 1.59 -17.95
N THR A 131 42.03 2.26 -16.80
CA THR A 131 43.23 3.05 -16.51
C THR A 131 44.50 2.19 -16.50
N ILE A 132 44.44 0.99 -15.92
CA ILE A 132 45.59 0.06 -15.91
C ILE A 132 45.95 -0.35 -17.35
N VAL A 133 44.96 -0.64 -18.19
CA VAL A 133 45.18 -0.98 -19.61
C VAL A 133 45.83 0.18 -20.36
N GLU A 134 45.35 1.42 -20.17
CA GLU A 134 45.95 2.61 -20.78
C GLU A 134 47.42 2.79 -20.36
N ILE A 135 47.73 2.61 -19.07
CA ILE A 135 49.11 2.68 -18.56
C ILE A 135 49.98 1.58 -19.16
N GLN A 136 49.46 0.35 -19.27
CA GLN A 136 50.21 -0.74 -19.90
C GLN A 136 50.50 -0.45 -21.37
N ASP A 137 49.53 0.07 -22.12
CA ASP A 137 49.72 0.42 -23.54
C ASP A 137 50.78 1.53 -23.71
N ALA A 138 50.79 2.52 -22.81
CA ALA A 138 51.82 3.56 -22.78
C ALA A 138 53.23 2.98 -22.52
N LYS A 139 53.37 2.06 -21.55
CA LYS A 139 54.63 1.38 -21.23
C LYS A 139 55.13 0.53 -22.41
N VAL A 140 54.24 -0.19 -23.08
CA VAL A 140 54.60 -0.98 -24.27
C VAL A 140 55.12 -0.06 -25.38
N ARG A 141 54.47 1.08 -25.62
CA ARG A 141 54.95 2.06 -26.61
C ARG A 141 56.32 2.63 -26.26
N GLU A 142 56.60 2.93 -24.99
CA GLU A 142 57.93 3.38 -24.56
C GLU A 142 58.99 2.30 -24.77
N LEU A 143 58.73 1.05 -24.38
CA LEU A 143 59.65 -0.07 -24.58
C LEU A 143 59.92 -0.32 -26.07
N THR A 144 58.89 -0.28 -26.92
CA THR A 144 59.05 -0.41 -28.38
C THR A 144 59.92 0.70 -28.95
N LYS A 145 59.75 1.95 -28.48
CA LYS A 145 60.62 3.06 -28.88
C LYS A 145 62.06 2.86 -28.40
N ALA A 146 62.26 2.47 -27.14
CA ALA A 146 63.58 2.21 -26.57
C ALA A 146 64.33 1.11 -27.33
N VAL A 147 63.65 0.00 -27.66
CA VAL A 147 64.19 -1.09 -28.47
C VAL A 147 64.55 -0.62 -29.88
N ALA A 148 63.71 0.20 -30.51
CA ALA A 148 64.01 0.77 -31.83
C ALA A 148 65.25 1.69 -31.79
N THR A 149 65.42 2.48 -30.72
CA THR A 149 66.58 3.36 -30.54
C THR A 149 67.84 2.66 -30.07
N SER A 150 67.74 1.48 -29.43
CA SER A 150 68.88 0.64 -29.05
C SER A 150 69.30 -0.33 -30.15
N SER A 151 68.62 -0.30 -31.30
CA SER A 151 68.93 -1.11 -32.48
C SER A 151 69.63 -0.35 -33.63
N PRO A 152 70.59 0.57 -33.43
CA PRO A 152 71.62 0.81 -34.43
C PRO A 152 72.74 -0.23 -34.26
N GLU A 153 73.24 -0.73 -35.37
CA GLU A 153 74.41 -1.62 -35.48
C GLU A 153 74.22 -3.08 -35.06
N HIS A 154 73.52 -3.88 -35.87
CA HIS A 154 74.04 -5.18 -36.31
C HIS A 154 73.69 -5.34 -37.80
N SER A 155 74.34 -4.49 -38.61
CA SER A 155 74.40 -4.60 -40.06
C SER A 155 75.86 -4.83 -40.43
N HIS A 156 76.36 -6.06 -40.24
CA HIS A 156 77.51 -6.61 -40.94
C HIS A 156 77.36 -8.12 -41.04
#